data_AF-T2INF0-F1
#
_entry.id   AF-T2INF0-F1
#
_cell.length_a   1.000
_cell.length_b   1.000
_cell.length_c   1.000
_cell.angle_alpha   90.00
_cell.angle_beta   90.00
_cell.angle_gamma   90.00
#
_symmetry.space_group_name_H-M   'P 1'
#
loop_
_entity.id
_entity.type
_entity.pdbx_description
1 polymer ?
#
loop_
_entity_poly.entity_id
_entity_poly.type
_entity_poly.pdbx_seq_one_letter_code
_entity_poly.pdbx_strand_id
1 'polypeptide(L)'
;MVNIFGKGSKTRTLIINQLLWQEIQKLPRSDKTEAVFLSRFGNRLDRHATHRMVKKTAERAGINPHASTHWLRHAHACHSLKNGAGVELLMKSLGHSSLAITSRYLHVQPDECTSQFINLDDG
;
A
#
# COMPACT_ATOMS: atom_id res chain seq x y z
N MET A 1 13.32 -0.47 -8.04
CA MET A 1 12.48 0.74 -7.93
C MET A 1 11.41 0.66 -9.01
N VAL A 2 10.14 0.97 -8.69
CA VAL A 2 9.00 0.87 -9.62
C VAL A 2 8.24 2.19 -9.65
N ASN A 3 7.90 2.66 -10.85
CA ASN A 3 7.09 3.87 -11.04
C ASN A 3 5.61 3.51 -11.26
N ILE A 4 4.73 4.20 -10.54
CA ILE A 4 3.28 4.03 -10.60
C ILE A 4 2.66 5.35 -11.03
N PHE A 5 1.95 5.32 -12.16
CA PHE A 5 1.22 6.46 -12.69
C PHE A 5 -0.19 6.53 -12.11
N GLY A 6 -0.53 7.63 -11.43
CA GLY A 6 -1.85 7.86 -10.85
C GLY A 6 -2.66 8.93 -11.59
N LYS A 7 -3.88 9.17 -11.11
CA LYS A 7 -4.78 10.22 -11.64
C LYS A 7 -4.13 11.61 -11.50
N GLY A 8 -4.24 12.43 -12.57
CA GLY A 8 -3.72 13.80 -12.63
C GLY A 8 -2.20 13.89 -12.85
N SER A 9 -1.62 12.96 -13.62
CA SER A 9 -0.18 12.91 -13.96
C SER A 9 0.76 12.80 -12.76
N LYS A 10 0.25 12.40 -11.60
CA LYS A 10 1.06 12.16 -10.40
C LYS A 10 1.75 10.81 -10.49
N THR A 11 3.04 10.82 -10.80
CA THR A 11 3.91 9.64 -10.72
C THR A 11 4.38 9.42 -9.29
N ARG A 12 4.44 8.16 -8.89
CA ARG A 12 4.96 7.74 -7.58
C ARG A 12 6.02 6.68 -7.76
N THR A 13 7.07 6.78 -6.98
CA THR A 13 8.18 5.85 -7.03
C THR A 13 8.17 5.02 -5.76
N LEU A 14 8.01 3.70 -5.91
CA LEU A 14 8.06 2.75 -4.81
C LEU A 14 9.36 1.95 -4.87
N ILE A 15 9.95 1.78 -3.69
CA ILE A 15 10.98 0.77 -3.48
C ILE A 15 10.26 -0.52 -3.12
N ILE A 16 10.46 -1.55 -3.92
CA ILE A 16 9.98 -2.90 -3.64
C ILE A 16 11.20 -3.78 -3.37
N ASN A 17 11.02 -4.80 -2.54
CA ASN A 17 12.10 -5.75 -2.29
C ASN A 17 12.42 -6.58 -3.54
N GLN A 18 13.61 -7.17 -3.55
CA GLN A 18 14.09 -7.96 -4.69
C GLN A 18 13.22 -9.18 -4.98
N LEU A 19 12.70 -9.83 -3.93
CA LEU A 19 11.84 -11.00 -4.07
C LEU A 19 10.54 -10.66 -4.80
N LEU A 20 9.87 -9.57 -4.43
CA LEU A 20 8.65 -9.10 -5.12
C LEU A 20 8.94 -8.75 -6.57
N TRP A 21 10.10 -8.14 -6.85
CA TRP A 21 10.50 -7.85 -8.23
C TRP A 21 10.66 -9.14 -9.06
N GLN A 22 11.31 -10.17 -8.50
CA GLN A 22 11.45 -11.47 -9.16
C GLN A 22 10.08 -12.11 -9.44
N GLU A 23 9.13 -12.04 -8.50
CA GLU A 23 7.77 -12.55 -8.72
C GLU A 23 7.01 -11.77 -9.80
N ILE A 24 7.17 -10.44 -9.87
CA ILE A 24 6.57 -9.62 -10.92
C ILE A 24 7.17 -9.97 -12.30
N GLN A 25 8.46 -10.28 -12.37
CA GLN A 25 9.10 -10.67 -13.63
C GLN A 25 8.62 -12.02 -14.17
N LYS A 26 8.17 -12.93 -13.30
CA LYS A 26 7.58 -14.22 -13.67
C LYS A 26 6.15 -14.10 -14.22
N LEU A 27 5.50 -12.95 -14.08
CA LEU A 27 4.13 -12.76 -14.58
C LEU A 27 4.10 -12.85 -16.12
N PRO A 28 3.06 -13.49 -16.69
CA PRO A 28 2.92 -13.61 -18.14
C PRO A 28 2.77 -12.24 -18.80
N ARG A 29 3.26 -12.13 -20.04
CA ARG A 29 3.15 -10.94 -20.89
C ARG A 29 2.21 -11.21 -22.06
N SER A 30 1.67 -10.14 -22.65
CA SER A 30 0.79 -10.24 -23.81
C SER A 30 1.07 -9.11 -24.79
N ASP A 31 1.10 -9.43 -26.07
CA ASP A 31 1.28 -8.44 -27.14
C ASP A 31 0.05 -7.51 -27.29
N LYS A 32 -1.07 -7.84 -26.63
CA LYS A 32 -2.30 -7.04 -26.67
C LYS A 32 -2.25 -5.81 -25.77
N THR A 33 -1.38 -5.80 -24.75
CA THR A 33 -1.34 -4.72 -23.77
C THR A 33 -0.04 -4.69 -22.96
N GLU A 34 0.43 -3.50 -22.64
CA GLU A 34 1.59 -3.29 -21.75
C GLU A 34 1.25 -3.47 -20.25
N ALA A 35 0.04 -3.91 -19.91
CA ALA A 35 -0.36 -4.11 -18.52
C ALA A 35 0.50 -5.19 -17.84
N VAL A 36 1.01 -4.89 -16.64
CA VAL A 36 1.77 -5.86 -15.82
C VAL A 36 0.89 -7.03 -15.35
N PHE A 37 -0.37 -6.75 -15.02
CA PHE A 37 -1.33 -7.76 -14.56
C PHE A 37 -2.35 -8.05 -15.64
N LEU A 38 -2.44 -9.32 -16.03
CA LEU A 38 -3.32 -9.78 -17.10
C LEU A 38 -4.46 -10.65 -16.58
N SER A 39 -5.58 -10.58 -17.28
CA SER A 39 -6.67 -11.54 -17.20
C SER A 39 -6.28 -12.85 -17.90
N ARG A 40 -7.07 -13.91 -17.69
CA ARG A 40 -6.89 -15.22 -18.37
C ARG A 40 -6.84 -15.12 -19.90
N PHE A 41 -7.44 -14.09 -20.49
CA PHE A 41 -7.51 -13.90 -21.94
C PHE A 41 -6.37 -13.01 -22.51
N GLY A 42 -5.41 -12.61 -21.67
CA GLY A 42 -4.28 -11.76 -22.04
C GLY A 42 -4.59 -10.26 -22.06
N ASN A 43 -5.81 -9.84 -21.70
CA ASN A 43 -6.17 -8.42 -21.58
C ASN A 43 -5.79 -7.88 -20.21
N ARG A 44 -5.69 -6.55 -20.04
CA ARG A 44 -5.48 -5.88 -18.76
C ARG A 44 -6.45 -6.40 -17.69
N LEU A 45 -5.93 -6.70 -16.51
CA LEU A 45 -6.76 -7.14 -15.39
C LEU A 45 -7.73 -6.03 -14.95
N ASP A 46 -9.01 -6.37 -14.90
CA ASP A 46 -10.06 -5.46 -14.48
C ASP A 46 -10.10 -5.26 -12.95
N ARG A 47 -10.53 -4.08 -12.50
CA ARG A 47 -10.63 -3.73 -11.09
C ARG A 47 -11.60 -4.62 -10.32
N HIS A 48 -12.76 -4.97 -10.89
CA HIS A 48 -13.70 -5.86 -10.24
C HIS A 48 -13.13 -7.28 -10.14
N ALA A 49 -12.35 -7.72 -11.13
CA ALA A 49 -11.63 -8.98 -11.04
C ALA A 49 -10.60 -8.96 -9.90
N THR A 50 -9.80 -7.90 -9.76
CA THR A 50 -8.88 -7.74 -8.62
C THR A 50 -9.62 -7.78 -7.29
N HIS A 51 -10.75 -7.09 -7.15
CA HIS A 51 -11.56 -7.10 -5.93
C HIS A 51 -12.04 -8.53 -5.58
N ARG A 52 -12.58 -9.27 -6.56
CA ARG A 52 -13.00 -10.66 -6.37
C ARG A 52 -11.83 -11.57 -5.97
N MET A 53 -10.66 -11.39 -6.58
CA MET A 53 -9.46 -12.16 -6.23
C MET A 53 -9.03 -11.92 -4.78
N VAL A 54 -8.99 -10.65 -4.34
CA VAL A 54 -8.66 -10.31 -2.95
C VAL A 54 -9.65 -10.94 -1.97
N LYS A 55 -10.96 -10.79 -2.25
CA LYS A 55 -12.00 -11.36 -1.39
C LYS A 55 -11.89 -12.88 -1.28
N LYS A 56 -11.76 -13.58 -2.41
CA LYS A 56 -11.60 -15.04 -2.44
C LYS A 56 -10.34 -15.50 -1.71
N THR A 57 -9.24 -14.76 -1.83
CA THR A 57 -8.00 -15.08 -1.10
C THR A 57 -8.16 -14.87 0.40
N ALA A 58 -8.86 -13.82 0.81
CA ALA A 58 -9.14 -13.55 2.21
C ALA A 58 -10.02 -14.63 2.84
N GLU A 59 -11.08 -15.04 2.15
CA GLU A 59 -11.95 -16.16 2.56
C GLU A 59 -11.14 -17.45 2.71
N ARG A 60 -10.29 -17.78 1.74
CA ARG A 60 -9.42 -18.97 1.79
C ARG A 60 -8.39 -18.93 2.91
N ALA A 61 -7.89 -17.74 3.25
CA ALA A 61 -6.93 -17.55 4.33
C ALA A 61 -7.59 -17.50 5.71
N GLY A 62 -8.93 -17.53 5.80
CA GLY A 62 -9.65 -17.41 7.07
C GLY A 62 -9.48 -16.05 7.75
N ILE A 63 -9.15 -15.01 6.98
CA ILE A 63 -9.00 -13.64 7.50
C ILE A 63 -10.30 -12.84 7.30
N ASN A 64 -10.25 -11.54 7.62
CA ASN A 64 -11.40 -10.64 7.55
C ASN A 64 -12.19 -10.78 6.21
N PRO A 65 -13.48 -11.16 6.23
CA PRO A 65 -14.29 -11.34 5.02
C PRO A 65 -14.59 -10.03 4.27
N HIS A 66 -14.36 -8.88 4.93
CA HIS A 66 -14.42 -7.55 4.33
C HIS A 66 -13.08 -7.08 3.76
N ALA A 67 -12.05 -7.94 3.74
CA ALA A 67 -10.78 -7.61 3.13
C ALA A 67 -10.98 -7.22 1.66
N SER A 68 -10.42 -6.05 1.34
CA SER A 68 -10.45 -5.42 0.03
C SER A 68 -9.08 -4.79 -0.25
N THR A 69 -8.87 -4.30 -1.47
CA THR A 69 -7.63 -3.58 -1.82
C THR A 69 -7.42 -2.34 -0.96
N HIS A 70 -8.49 -1.64 -0.59
CA HIS A 70 -8.42 -0.52 0.35
C HIS A 70 -8.09 -0.99 1.76
N TRP A 71 -8.74 -2.05 2.25
CA TRP A 71 -8.44 -2.61 3.57
C TRP A 71 -6.97 -3.02 3.69
N LEU A 72 -6.41 -3.71 2.68
CA LEU A 72 -5.00 -4.07 2.63
C LEU A 72 -4.08 -2.84 2.63
N ARG A 73 -4.45 -1.77 1.90
CA ARG A 73 -3.73 -0.49 1.93
C ARG A 73 -3.75 0.11 3.34
N HIS A 74 -4.90 0.06 4.02
CA HIS A 74 -5.02 0.56 5.38
C HIS A 74 -4.16 -0.27 6.35
N ALA A 75 -4.19 -1.60 6.25
CA ALA A 75 -3.37 -2.49 7.08
C ALA A 75 -1.87 -2.22 6.88
N HIS A 76 -1.41 -2.07 5.63
CA HIS A 76 -0.03 -1.68 5.32
C HIS A 76 0.36 -0.35 5.98
N ALA A 77 -0.51 0.65 5.90
CA ALA A 77 -0.28 1.97 6.49
C ALA A 77 -0.14 1.90 8.01
N CYS A 78 -1.10 1.28 8.70
CA CYS A 78 -1.06 1.11 10.15
C CYS A 78 0.18 0.33 10.59
N HIS A 79 0.48 -0.78 9.91
CA HIS A 79 1.63 -1.61 10.28
C HIS A 79 2.96 -0.89 10.05
N SER A 80 3.08 -0.08 9.00
CA SER A 80 4.29 0.72 8.76
C SER A 80 4.51 1.75 9.86
N LEU A 81 3.46 2.48 10.28
CA LEU A 81 3.57 3.45 11.37
C LEU A 81 3.95 2.78 12.69
N LYS A 82 3.28 1.67 13.04
CA LYS A 82 3.59 0.90 14.25
C LYS A 82 5.04 0.42 14.30
N ASN A 83 5.65 0.16 13.14
CA ASN A 83 7.05 -0.24 13.04
C ASN A 83 8.02 0.95 12.86
N GLY A 84 7.58 2.18 13.19
CA GLY A 84 8.43 3.37 13.23
C GLY A 84 8.64 4.07 11.88
N ALA A 85 7.86 3.76 10.85
CA ALA A 85 7.95 4.51 9.59
C ALA A 85 7.49 5.96 9.78
N GLY A 86 8.31 6.91 9.35
CA GLY A 86 7.95 8.33 9.39
C GLY A 86 6.68 8.62 8.58
N VAL A 87 5.81 9.47 9.12
CA VAL A 87 4.51 9.84 8.52
C VAL A 87 4.67 10.41 7.12
N GLU A 88 5.71 11.22 6.89
CA GLU A 88 6.01 11.82 5.58
C GLU A 88 6.38 10.76 4.53
N LEU A 89 7.20 9.77 4.92
CA LEU A 89 7.58 8.65 4.06
C LEU A 89 6.35 7.81 3.68
N LEU A 90 5.46 7.59 4.65
CA LEU A 90 4.21 6.88 4.41
C LEU A 90 3.28 7.66 3.47
N MET A 91 3.13 8.98 3.68
CA MET A 91 2.33 9.86 2.83
C MET A 91 2.81 9.85 1.38
N LYS A 92 4.13 9.92 1.18
CA LYS A 92 4.76 9.84 -0.15
C LYS A 92 4.50 8.50 -0.82
N SER A 93 4.64 7.40 -0.07
CA SER A 93 4.44 6.04 -0.57
C SER A 93 2.97 5.75 -0.91
N LEU A 94 2.04 6.18 -0.06
CA LEU A 94 0.60 6.03 -0.28
C LEU A 94 0.02 7.08 -1.23
N GLY A 95 0.75 8.15 -1.52
CA GLY A 95 0.30 9.16 -2.45
C GLY A 95 -0.81 10.07 -1.93
N HIS A 96 -0.95 10.20 -0.62
CA HIS A 96 -1.95 11.05 0.02
C HIS A 96 -1.43 12.49 0.02
N SER A 97 -2.17 13.41 -0.59
CA SER A 97 -1.82 14.84 -0.62
C SER A 97 -2.29 15.60 0.62
N SER A 98 -2.91 14.93 1.59
CA SER A 98 -3.43 15.55 2.80
C SER A 98 -3.15 14.68 4.01
N LEU A 99 -2.71 15.32 5.09
CA LEU A 99 -2.50 14.73 6.40
C LEU A 99 -3.80 14.15 6.98
N ALA A 100 -4.98 14.66 6.59
CA ALA A 100 -6.28 14.18 7.07
C ALA A 100 -6.62 12.73 6.65
N ILE A 101 -6.03 12.23 5.55
CA ILE A 101 -6.18 10.82 5.17
C ILE A 101 -5.21 9.96 5.99
N THR A 102 -4.06 10.53 6.35
CA THR A 102 -3.01 9.86 7.11
C THR A 102 -3.30 9.84 8.62
N SER A 103 -3.99 10.86 9.14
CA SER A 103 -4.43 10.92 10.54
C SER A 103 -5.36 9.77 10.92
N ARG A 104 -6.10 9.21 9.95
CA ARG A 104 -6.88 7.97 10.14
C ARG A 104 -6.00 6.77 10.53
N TYR A 105 -4.71 6.80 10.20
CA TYR A 105 -3.73 5.75 10.56
C TYR A 105 -2.96 6.05 11.84
N LEU A 106 -2.89 7.33 12.22
CA LEU A 106 -2.38 7.78 13.50
C LEU A 106 -3.46 7.51 14.56
N HIS A 107 -3.68 6.23 14.88
CA HIS A 107 -4.19 5.94 16.21
C HIS A 107 -3.04 6.30 17.16
N VAL A 108 -3.08 7.52 17.71
CA VAL A 108 -2.24 7.90 18.85
C VAL A 108 -2.38 6.77 19.84
N GLN A 109 -1.27 6.12 20.19
CA GLN A 109 -1.36 5.03 21.15
C GLN A 109 -1.83 5.63 22.48
N PRO A 110 -2.76 5.00 23.23
CA PRO A 110 -3.32 5.58 24.45
C PRO A 110 -2.26 5.98 25.51
N ASP A 111 -1.05 5.45 25.37
CA ASP A 111 0.12 5.61 26.23
C ASP A 111 1.21 6.53 25.65
N GLU A 112 1.02 7.11 24.46
CA GLU A 112 1.93 8.11 23.88
C GLU A 112 1.60 9.51 24.44
N CYS A 113 2.56 10.10 25.16
CA CYS A 113 2.47 11.46 25.66
C CYS A 113 3.54 12.34 25.02
N THR A 114 3.20 13.58 24.67
CA THR A 114 4.13 14.54 24.06
C THR A 114 5.35 14.82 24.94
N SER A 115 5.26 14.60 26.25
CA SER A 115 6.38 14.72 27.18
C SER A 115 7.55 13.78 26.90
N GLN A 116 7.32 12.65 26.20
CA GLN A 116 8.38 11.71 25.81
C GLN A 116 9.28 12.25 24.68
N PHE A 117 8.87 13.33 24.01
CA PHE A 117 9.59 13.92 22.89
C PHE A 117 10.20 15.29 23.21
N ILE A 118 10.09 15.73 24.46
CA ILE A 118 10.75 16.95 24.95
C ILE A 118 12.07 16.50 25.58
N ASN A 119 13.18 16.70 24.89
CA ASN A 119 14.50 16.61 25.51
C ASN A 119 14.66 17.83 26.42
N LEU A 120 14.72 17.58 27.73
CA LEU A 120 14.97 18.61 28.74
C LEU A 120 16.47 18.89 28.95
N ASP A 121 17.33 18.20 28.20
CA ASP A 121 18.80 18.32 28.27
C ASP A 121 19.37 19.39 27.33
N ASP A 122 18.52 20.11 26.60
CA ASP A 122 18.93 21.26 25.80
C ASP A 122 19.04 22.49 26.72
N GLY A 123 20.17 22.57 27.43
CA GLY A 123 20.57 23.72 28.24
C GLY A 123 20.93 24.96 27.44
#